data_AF-A0A3M1GH39-F1
#
_entry.id   AF-A0A3M1GH39-F1
#
_cell.length_a   1.000
_cell.length_b   1.000
_cell.length_c   1.000
_cell.angle_alpha   90.00
_cell.angle_beta   90.00
_cell.angle_gamma   90.00
#
_symmetry.space_group_name_H-M   'P 1'
#
loop_
_entity.id
_entity.type
_entity.pdbx_description
1 polymer ?
#
loop_
_entity_poly.entity_id
_entity_poly.type
_entity_poly.pdbx_seq_one_letter_code
_entity_poly.pdbx_strand_id
1 'polypeptide(L)' 'ALILVAAPKVLGVVRPALHHEVSRRLIGELHKDLVKHPVREIEKLLQSA' A
#
# COMPACT_ATOMS: atom_id res chain seq x y z
N ALA A 1 12.45 -1.63 -3.22
CA ALA A 1 11.13 -1.77 -3.89
C ALA A 1 10.05 -1.30 -2.92
N LEU A 2 9.10 -0.46 -3.37
CA LEU A 2 8.04 0.11 -2.52
C LEU A 2 6.66 -0.39 -2.98
N ILE A 3 5.81 -0.81 -2.05
CA ILE A 3 4.40 -1.19 -2.31
C ILE A 3 3.50 -0.33 -1.43
N LEU A 4 2.42 0.20 -2.00
CA LEU A 4 1.38 0.89 -1.25
C LEU A 4 0.21 -0.05 -0.96
N VAL A 5 -0.18 -0.16 0.30
CA VAL A 5 -1.31 -0.98 0.75
C VAL A 5 -2.32 -0.06 1.42
N ALA A 6 -3.50 0.08 0.81
CA ALA A 6 -4.61 0.83 1.40
C ALA A 6 -5.95 0.43 0.77
N ALA A 7 -7.05 0.90 1.34
CA ALA A 7 -8.36 0.77 0.72
C ALA A 7 -8.40 1.46 -0.67
N PRO A 8 -9.18 0.96 -1.64
CA PRO A 8 -9.23 1.51 -3.00
C PRO A 8 -9.45 3.03 -3.08
N LYS A 9 -10.34 3.55 -2.21
CA LYS A 9 -10.64 4.99 -2.13
C LYS A 9 -9.43 5.81 -1.70
N VAL A 10 -8.60 5.28 -0.79
CA VAL A 10 -7.39 5.93 -0.31
C VAL A 10 -6.31 5.93 -1.38
N LEU A 11 -6.10 4.80 -2.06
CA LEU A 11 -5.14 4.71 -3.17
C LEU A 11 -5.46 5.72 -4.28
N GLY A 12 -6.74 5.90 -4.62
CA GLY A 12 -7.17 6.90 -5.60
C GLY A 12 -6.80 8.35 -5.24
N VAL A 13 -6.83 8.69 -3.94
CA VAL A 13 -6.44 10.02 -3.44
C VAL A 13 -4.92 10.17 -3.32
N VAL A 14 -4.23 9.10 -2.92
CA VAL A 14 -2.78 9.12 -2.70
C VAL A 14 -2.02 9.21 -4.02
N ARG A 15 -2.41 8.47 -5.06
CA ARG A 15 -1.74 8.45 -6.38
C ARG A 15 -1.37 9.83 -6.93
N PRO A 16 -2.29 10.80 -7.08
CA PRO A 16 -1.96 12.12 -7.61
C PRO A 16 -1.15 12.98 -6.62
N ALA A 17 -1.11 12.65 -5.34
CA ALA A 17 -0.37 13.37 -4.31
C ALA A 17 1.07 12.88 -4.13
N LEU A 18 1.46 11.77 -4.78
CA LEU A 18 2.81 11.23 -4.68
C LEU A 18 3.83 12.08 -5.45
N HIS A 19 4.96 12.36 -4.82
CA HIS A 19 6.10 12.98 -5.49
C HIS A 19 6.67 12.03 -6.56
N HIS A 20 7.20 12.58 -7.65
CA HIS A 20 7.69 11.79 -8.79
C HIS A 20 8.77 10.74 -8.40
N GLU A 21 9.64 11.08 -7.45
CA GLU A 21 10.63 10.14 -6.88
C GLU A 21 10.00 8.93 -6.19
N VAL A 22 8.88 9.13 -5.49
CA VAL A 22 8.19 8.04 -4.78
C VAL A 22 7.41 7.19 -5.76
N SER A 23 6.75 7.82 -6.73
CA SER A 23 6.04 7.13 -7.81
C SER A 23 6.98 6.24 -8.63
N ARG A 24 8.21 6.70 -8.94
CA ARG A 24 9.23 5.90 -9.64
C ARG A 24 9.72 4.67 -8.87
N ARG A 25 9.65 4.71 -7.53
CA ARG A 25 10.09 3.59 -6.67
C ARG A 25 8.98 2.60 -6.36
N LEU A 26 7.73 2.96 -6.70
CA LEU A 26 6.55 2.15 -6.49
C LEU A 26 6.54 0.99 -7.48
N ILE A 27 6.60 -0.24 -6.97
CA ILE A 27 6.57 -1.47 -7.77
C ILE A 27 5.16 -2.07 -7.87
N GLY A 28 4.20 -1.53 -7.11
CA GLY A 28 2.82 -2.01 -7.12
C GLY A 28 1.98 -1.44 -5.99
N GLU A 29 0.69 -1.73 -6.06
CA GLU A 29 -0.31 -1.31 -5.08
C GLU A 29 -1.22 -2.48 -4.73
N LEU A 30 -1.60 -2.60 -3.45
CA LEU A 30 -2.50 -3.62 -2.97
C LEU A 30 -3.74 -2.99 -2.33
N HIS A 31 -4.91 -3.33 -2.86
CA HIS A 31 -6.19 -2.86 -2.35
C HIS A 31 -6.65 -3.73 -1.16
N LYS A 32 -5.95 -3.61 -0.03
CA LYS A 32 -6.37 -4.26 1.22
C LYS A 32 -6.61 -3.22 2.29
N ASP A 33 -7.72 -3.39 3.00
CA ASP A 33 -7.98 -2.67 4.22
C ASP A 33 -7.35 -3.44 5.39
N LEU A 34 -6.14 -3.05 5.78
CA LEU A 34 -5.40 -3.66 6.89
C LEU A 34 -5.43 -2.78 8.15
N VAL A 35 -6.42 -1.87 8.24
CA VAL A 35 -6.56 -0.98 9.40
C VAL A 35 -6.85 -1.82 10.66
N LYS A 36 -6.35 -1.36 11.82
CA LYS A 36 -6.45 -2.02 13.14
C LYS A 36 -5.58 -3.28 13.34
N HIS A 37 -4.69 -3.61 12.40
CA HIS A 37 -3.81 -4.76 12.54
C HIS A 37 -2.40 -4.30 12.97
N PRO A 38 -1.75 -4.98 13.92
CA PRO A 38 -0.34 -4.76 14.22
C PRO A 38 0.53 -5.15 13.01
N VAL A 39 1.71 -4.55 12.89
CA VAL A 39 2.63 -4.74 11.75
C VAL A 39 2.92 -6.21 11.46
N ARG A 40 3.10 -7.04 12.50
CA ARG A 40 3.35 -8.49 12.33
C ARG A 40 2.19 -9.25 11.69
N GLU A 41 0.95 -8.82 11.91
CA GLU A 41 -0.21 -9.45 11.26
C GLU A 41 -0.32 -9.00 9.81
N ILE A 42 -0.02 -7.74 9.53
CA ILE A 42 0.09 -7.22 8.16
C ILE A 42 1.11 -8.03 7.36
N GLU A 43 2.30 -8.29 7.91
CA GLU A 43 3.33 -9.11 7.25
C GLU A 43 2.83 -10.51 6.89
N LYS A 44 2.13 -11.19 7.82
CA LYS A 44 1.55 -12.52 7.54
C LYS A 44 0.49 -12.47 6.45
N LEU A 45 -0.40 -11.47 6.50
CA LEU A 45 -1.48 -11.28 5.52
C LEU A 45 -0.98 -10.91 4.12
N LEU A 46 0.22 -10.33 4.04
CA LEU A 46 0.92 -10.03 2.79
C LEU A 46 1.70 -11.23 2.26
N GLN A 47 2.25 -12.09 3.13
CA GLN A 47 2.91 -13.34 2.73
C GLN A 47 1.93 -14.38 2.18
N SER A 48 0.66 -14.34 2.61
CA SER A 48 -0.39 -15.23 2.15
C SER A 48 -1.16 -14.74 0.91
N ALA A 49 -0.70 -13.65 0.28
CA ALA A 49 -1.35 -12.97 -0.85
C ALA A 49 -0.56 -13.17 -2.14
#